data_AF-A0A2D6KAE3-F1
#
_entry.id   AF-A0A2D6KAE3-F1
#
_cell.length_a   1.000
_cell.length_b   1.000
_cell.length_c   1.000
_cell.angle_alpha   90.00
_cell.angle_beta   90.00
_cell.angle_gamma   90.00
#
_symmetry.space_group_name_H-M   'P 1'
#
loop_
_entity.id
_entity.type
_entity.pdbx_description
1 polymer ?
#
loop_
_entity_poly.entity_id
_entity_poly.type
_entity_poly.pdbx_seq_one_letter_code
_entity_poly.pdbx_strand_id
1 'polypeptide(L)'
;MPKATNNKTAPKNNKSFEQTLWDTADKLRGSVESSDYDILKGLAVKYEFEYPEEKLLVLSKAVKGVVDDKTKYTDWNRQENIRAELKVDLILLLAEHGYPPVDRDEVYQEIFEQAENFKKHQKRGR
;
A
#
# COMPACT_ATOMS: atom_id res chain seq x y z
N MET A 1 16.10 -2.98 53.37
CA MET A 1 16.14 -3.85 52.19
C MET A 1 16.00 -2.98 50.95
N PRO A 2 17.00 -2.88 50.04
CA PRO A 2 16.80 -2.16 48.78
C PRO A 2 17.13 -2.97 47.52
N LYS A 3 16.47 -2.56 46.41
CA LYS A 3 16.74 -2.69 44.95
C LYS A 3 15.48 -3.25 44.23
N ALA A 4 14.66 -2.41 43.59
CA ALA A 4 14.79 -1.89 42.20
C ALA A 4 14.70 -3.04 41.18
N THR A 5 13.89 -3.06 40.11
CA THR A 5 13.60 -2.01 39.10
C THR A 5 12.36 -2.39 38.26
N ASN A 6 11.57 -1.38 37.91
CA ASN A 6 10.49 -1.40 36.93
C ASN A 6 11.07 -1.47 35.50
N ASN A 7 10.91 -2.59 34.78
CA ASN A 7 11.29 -2.67 33.37
C ASN A 7 10.14 -2.24 32.47
N LYS A 8 10.10 -0.93 32.17
CA LYS A 8 9.43 -0.42 30.97
C LYS A 8 10.23 -0.87 29.75
N THR A 9 9.71 -1.83 28.98
CA THR A 9 10.21 -2.15 27.64
C THR A 9 9.97 -0.95 26.72
N ALA A 10 11.06 -0.28 26.31
CA ALA A 10 11.06 0.74 25.27
C ALA A 10 10.84 0.11 23.89
N PRO A 11 10.09 0.75 22.96
CA PRO A 11 9.96 0.25 21.60
C PRO A 11 11.25 0.52 20.81
N LYS A 12 11.94 -0.54 20.36
CA LYS A 12 13.04 -0.40 19.40
C LYS A 12 12.46 -0.11 18.03
N ASN A 13 12.34 1.17 17.69
CA ASN A 13 11.94 1.62 16.35
C ASN A 13 13.16 2.15 15.59
N ASN A 14 13.94 1.24 15.00
CA ASN A 14 14.96 1.64 14.04
C ASN A 14 14.28 1.84 12.68
N LYS A 15 13.63 2.99 12.49
CA LYS A 15 13.03 3.35 11.20
C LYS A 15 14.14 3.42 10.14
N SER A 16 13.98 2.68 9.05
CA SER A 16 14.88 2.73 7.88
C SER A 16 14.91 4.16 7.31
N PHE A 17 16.06 4.58 6.75
CA PHE A 17 16.21 5.88 6.09
C PHE A 17 15.14 6.08 5.01
N GLU A 18 14.82 5.01 4.27
CA GLU A 18 13.74 5.00 3.28
C GLU A 18 12.35 5.20 3.90
N GLN A 19 12.11 4.65 5.10
CA GLN A 19 10.88 4.88 5.87
C GLN A 19 10.72 6.37 6.24
N THR A 20 11.84 7.04 6.48
CA THR A 20 11.87 8.47 6.82
C THR A 20 11.64 9.33 5.59
N LEU A 21 12.13 8.91 4.43
CA LEU A 21 11.81 9.53 3.15
C LEU A 21 10.32 9.38 2.81
N TRP A 22 9.71 8.23 3.12
CA TRP A 22 8.26 8.03 2.99
C TRP A 22 7.46 8.93 3.94
N ASP A 23 7.83 8.98 5.22
CA ASP A 23 7.17 9.81 6.23
C ASP A 23 7.30 11.31 5.87
N THR A 24 8.46 11.71 5.38
CA THR A 24 8.74 13.07 4.91
C THR A 24 7.98 13.39 3.62
N ALA A 25 7.87 12.43 2.69
CA ALA A 25 7.07 12.57 1.49
C ALA A 25 5.57 12.68 1.82
N ASP A 26 5.02 11.85 2.71
CA ASP A 26 3.62 11.96 3.18
C ASP A 26 3.35 13.31 3.86
N LYS A 27 4.34 13.84 4.60
CA LYS A 27 4.26 15.13 5.29
C LYS A 27 4.41 16.34 4.36
N LEU A 28 5.27 16.26 3.35
CA LEU A 28 5.45 17.28 2.29
C LEU A 28 4.29 17.27 1.30
N ARG A 29 3.75 16.08 1.01
CA ARG A 29 2.68 15.86 0.05
C ARG A 29 1.32 16.33 0.56
N GLY A 30 1.17 16.65 1.85
CA GLY A 30 0.00 17.37 2.37
C GLY A 30 -1.32 16.87 1.79
N SER A 31 -1.73 15.65 2.13
CA SER A 31 -3.01 15.09 1.68
C SER A 31 -3.19 14.87 0.17
N VAL A 32 -2.12 14.69 -0.63
CA VAL A 32 -2.33 14.04 -1.95
C VAL A 32 -2.53 12.55 -1.68
N GLU A 33 -3.80 12.18 -1.79
CA GLU A 33 -4.33 10.83 -1.82
C GLU A 33 -3.44 9.94 -2.70
N SER A 34 -3.13 8.72 -2.27
CA SER A 34 -2.31 7.83 -3.11
C SER A 34 -3.09 7.52 -4.38
N SER A 35 -2.40 7.27 -5.49
CA SER A 35 -3.06 6.81 -6.72
C SER A 35 -3.93 5.57 -6.48
N ASP A 36 -3.55 4.73 -5.50
CA ASP A 36 -4.33 3.55 -5.08
C ASP A 36 -5.63 3.94 -4.37
N TYR A 37 -5.61 5.04 -3.60
CA TYR A 37 -6.82 5.56 -2.99
C TYR A 37 -7.84 6.01 -4.03
N ASP A 38 -7.40 6.76 -5.06
CA ASP A 38 -8.29 7.23 -6.14
C ASP A 38 -8.93 6.05 -6.88
N ILE A 39 -8.16 4.98 -7.11
CA ILE A 39 -8.66 3.74 -7.70
C ILE A 39 -9.72 3.11 -6.81
N LEU A 40 -9.41 2.86 -5.53
CA LEU A 40 -10.34 2.21 -4.60
C LEU A 40 -11.58 3.06 -4.34
N LYS A 41 -11.47 4.40 -4.36
CA LYS A 41 -12.59 5.34 -4.26
C LYS A 41 -13.44 5.31 -5.52
N GLY A 42 -12.82 5.36 -6.69
CA GLY A 42 -13.49 5.27 -7.99
C GLY A 42 -14.30 3.98 -8.12
N LEU A 43 -13.76 2.86 -7.63
CA LEU A 43 -14.46 1.58 -7.57
C LEU A 43 -15.61 1.60 -6.56
N ALA A 44 -15.41 2.16 -5.36
CA ALA A 44 -16.48 2.33 -4.37
C ALA A 44 -17.69 3.07 -4.96
N VAL A 45 -17.43 4.13 -5.71
CA VAL A 45 -18.47 4.89 -6.41
C VAL A 45 -19.06 4.09 -7.59
N LYS A 46 -18.22 3.43 -8.40
CA LYS A 46 -18.65 2.67 -9.59
C LYS A 46 -19.57 1.49 -9.25
N TYR A 47 -19.31 0.82 -8.14
CA TYR A 47 -20.11 -0.31 -7.66
C TYR A 47 -21.15 0.10 -6.60
N GLU A 48 -21.35 1.41 -6.39
CA GLU A 48 -22.34 1.99 -5.48
C GLU A 48 -22.32 1.39 -4.06
N PHE A 49 -21.13 1.18 -3.48
CA PHE A 49 -20.99 0.71 -2.11
C PHE A 49 -20.40 1.77 -1.18
N GLU A 50 -20.88 1.78 0.06
CA GLU A 50 -20.31 2.61 1.12
C GLU A 50 -19.11 1.91 1.74
N TYR A 51 -17.96 2.59 1.68
CA TYR A 51 -16.77 2.19 2.40
C TYR A 51 -16.21 3.40 3.16
N PRO A 52 -15.94 3.29 4.47
CA PRO A 52 -15.51 4.43 5.27
C PRO A 52 -14.19 5.02 4.75
N GLU A 53 -14.14 6.33 4.56
CA GLU A 53 -12.96 7.03 4.04
C GLU A 53 -11.71 6.81 4.91
N GLU A 54 -11.88 6.73 6.24
CA GLU A 54 -10.80 6.39 7.16
C GLU A 54 -10.21 5.00 6.89
N LYS A 55 -11.08 4.01 6.60
CA LYS A 55 -10.64 2.66 6.23
C LYS A 55 -10.06 2.64 4.83
N LEU A 56 -10.55 3.48 3.92
CA LEU A 56 -10.04 3.61 2.56
C LEU A 56 -8.61 4.15 2.54
N LEU A 57 -8.32 5.14 3.39
CA LEU A 57 -6.97 5.69 3.58
C LEU A 57 -6.00 4.66 4.18
N VAL A 58 -6.47 3.82 5.12
CA VAL A 58 -5.64 2.75 5.68
C VAL A 58 -5.39 1.66 4.64
N LEU A 59 -6.44 1.25 3.93
CA LEU A 59 -6.38 0.23 2.89
C LEU A 59 -5.45 0.65 1.75
N SER A 60 -5.56 1.89 1.25
CA SER A 60 -4.70 2.37 0.15
C SER A 60 -3.23 2.40 0.54
N LYS A 61 -2.90 2.79 1.79
CA LYS A 61 -1.53 2.73 2.32
C LYS A 61 -1.01 1.29 2.40
N ALA A 62 -1.86 0.35 2.80
CA ALA A 62 -1.50 -1.05 2.91
C ALA A 62 -1.31 -1.70 1.53
N VAL A 63 -2.21 -1.42 0.57
CA VAL A 63 -2.10 -1.78 -0.86
C VAL A 63 -0.77 -1.28 -1.43
N LYS A 64 -0.47 0.01 -1.24
CA LYS A 64 0.78 0.63 -1.68
C LYS A 64 1.99 -0.10 -1.13
N GLY A 65 1.99 -0.48 0.16
CA GLY A 65 3.09 -1.22 0.77
C GLY A 65 3.35 -2.57 0.11
N VAL A 66 2.29 -3.33 -0.18
CA VAL A 66 2.38 -4.64 -0.86
C VAL A 66 2.85 -4.49 -2.31
N VAL A 67 2.30 -3.50 -3.02
CA VAL A 67 2.70 -3.17 -4.40
C VAL A 67 4.14 -2.70 -4.47
N ASP A 68 4.57 -1.77 -3.61
CA ASP A 68 5.95 -1.32 -3.53
C ASP A 68 6.90 -2.48 -3.20
N ASP A 69 6.49 -3.43 -2.35
CA ASP A 69 7.34 -4.57 -2.01
C ASP A 69 7.58 -5.53 -3.17
N LYS A 70 6.53 -5.92 -3.91
CA LYS A 70 6.71 -6.80 -5.09
C LYS A 70 7.31 -6.05 -6.27
N THR A 71 7.04 -4.74 -6.42
CA THR A 71 7.58 -3.97 -7.55
C THR A 71 9.07 -3.65 -7.43
N LYS A 72 9.69 -3.86 -6.25
CA LYS A 72 11.16 -3.80 -6.06
C LYS A 72 11.89 -4.76 -6.98
N TYR A 73 11.32 -5.94 -7.26
CA TYR A 73 11.95 -6.92 -8.14
C TYR A 73 11.99 -6.40 -9.59
N THR A 74 13.18 -6.41 -10.20
CA THR A 74 13.35 -6.16 -11.63
C THR A 74 12.70 -7.34 -12.35
N ASP A 75 11.67 -7.07 -13.16
CA ASP A 75 10.84 -8.08 -13.86
C ASP A 75 9.68 -8.72 -13.08
N TRP A 76 9.19 -8.09 -12.00
CA TRP A 76 7.96 -8.54 -11.29
C TRP A 76 6.75 -8.74 -12.24
N ASN A 77 6.64 -7.89 -13.25
CA ASN A 77 5.55 -7.93 -14.22
C ASN A 77 5.72 -9.02 -15.29
N ARG A 78 6.90 -9.63 -15.43
CA ARG A 78 7.10 -10.76 -16.35
C ARG A 78 6.88 -12.11 -15.69
N GLN A 79 6.89 -12.16 -14.35
CA GLN A 79 6.73 -13.39 -13.60
C GLN A 79 5.26 -13.58 -13.21
N GLU A 80 4.60 -14.54 -13.85
CA GLU A 80 3.21 -14.92 -13.48
C GLU A 80 3.09 -15.28 -12.00
N ASN A 81 4.10 -15.94 -11.44
CA ASN A 81 4.12 -16.31 -10.02
C ASN A 81 4.04 -15.05 -9.12
N ILE A 82 4.80 -14.00 -9.43
CA ILE A 82 4.82 -12.76 -8.62
C ILE A 82 3.52 -11.98 -8.79
N ARG A 83 2.96 -11.94 -10.00
CA ARG A 83 1.64 -11.34 -10.25
C ARG A 83 0.54 -12.08 -9.50
N ALA A 84 0.57 -13.41 -9.52
CA ALA A 84 -0.40 -14.25 -8.81
C ALA A 84 -0.28 -14.06 -7.29
N GLU A 85 0.94 -14.02 -6.75
CA GLU A 85 1.19 -13.69 -5.35
C GLU A 85 0.65 -12.30 -4.99
N LEU A 86 0.96 -11.25 -5.77
CA LEU A 86 0.44 -9.92 -5.49
C LEU A 86 -1.10 -9.93 -5.51
N LYS A 87 -1.73 -10.61 -6.48
CA LYS A 87 -3.20 -10.74 -6.51
C LYS A 87 -3.72 -11.38 -5.22
N VAL A 88 -3.12 -12.47 -4.75
CA VAL A 88 -3.53 -13.16 -3.51
C VAL A 88 -3.33 -12.26 -2.29
N ASP A 89 -2.17 -11.62 -2.19
CA ASP A 89 -1.86 -10.68 -1.10
C ASP A 89 -2.89 -9.54 -1.08
N LEU A 90 -3.27 -9.01 -2.25
CA LEU A 90 -4.29 -7.97 -2.36
C LEU A 90 -5.69 -8.47 -1.99
N ILE A 91 -6.08 -9.69 -2.40
CA ILE A 91 -7.36 -10.31 -2.01
C ILE A 91 -7.45 -10.41 -0.49
N LEU A 92 -6.40 -10.94 0.14
CA LEU A 92 -6.34 -11.11 1.60
C LEU A 92 -6.41 -9.77 2.31
N LEU A 93 -5.70 -8.76 1.81
CA LEU A 93 -5.66 -7.42 2.38
C LEU A 93 -7.03 -6.71 2.26
N LEU A 94 -7.68 -6.80 1.09
CA LEU A 94 -9.05 -6.29 0.91
C LEU A 94 -10.04 -6.98 1.87
N ALA A 95 -9.94 -8.31 2.00
CA ALA A 95 -10.78 -9.08 2.90
C ALA A 95 -10.56 -8.71 4.38
N GLU A 96 -9.31 -8.53 4.80
CA GLU A 96 -8.94 -8.15 6.17
C GLU A 96 -9.49 -6.76 6.55
N HIS A 97 -9.49 -5.83 5.58
CA HIS A 97 -10.04 -4.50 5.76
C HIS A 97 -11.57 -4.43 5.58
N GLY A 98 -12.22 -5.52 5.16
CA GLY A 98 -13.65 -5.59 4.93
C GLY A 98 -14.12 -4.85 3.68
N TYR A 99 -13.23 -4.67 2.70
CA TYR A 99 -13.58 -4.10 1.41
C TYR A 99 -14.34 -5.17 0.59
N PRO A 100 -15.51 -4.84 0.01
CA PRO A 100 -16.34 -5.82 -0.67
C PRO A 100 -15.60 -6.46 -1.85
N PRO A 101 -15.91 -7.73 -2.19
CA PRO A 101 -15.33 -8.41 -3.34
C PRO A 101 -15.96 -7.85 -4.63
N VAL A 102 -15.58 -6.63 -5.01
CA VAL A 102 -15.82 -6.06 -6.33
C VAL A 102 -15.09 -6.87 -7.40
N ASP A 103 -15.57 -6.81 -8.65
CA ASP A 103 -14.98 -7.56 -9.78
C ASP A 103 -13.48 -7.34 -9.82
N ARG A 104 -12.80 -8.38 -9.38
CA ARG A 104 -11.46 -8.26 -8.84
C ARG A 104 -10.46 -7.91 -9.94
N ASP A 105 -10.76 -8.29 -11.17
CA ASP A 105 -9.91 -8.09 -12.34
C ASP A 105 -9.66 -6.62 -12.70
N GLU A 106 -10.67 -5.74 -12.69
CA GLU A 106 -10.46 -4.31 -12.98
C GLU A 106 -9.62 -3.64 -11.90
N VAL A 107 -9.93 -3.90 -10.62
CA VAL A 107 -9.18 -3.36 -9.48
C VAL A 107 -7.70 -3.72 -9.57
N TYR A 108 -7.40 -4.98 -9.90
CA TYR A 108 -6.03 -5.43 -10.05
C TYR A 108 -5.34 -4.80 -11.25
N GLN A 109 -6.01 -4.72 -12.40
CA GLN A 109 -5.42 -4.13 -13.60
C GLN A 109 -5.01 -2.68 -13.36
N GLU A 110 -5.88 -1.88 -12.75
CA GLU A 110 -5.61 -0.46 -12.47
C GLU A 110 -4.43 -0.29 -11.50
N ILE A 111 -4.40 -1.07 -10.40
CA ILE A 111 -3.33 -1.02 -9.41
C ILE A 111 -2.00 -1.47 -10.02
N PHE A 112 -2.00 -2.54 -10.82
CA PHE A 112 -0.81 -3.03 -11.51
C PHE A 112 -0.30 -2.02 -12.55
N GLU A 113 -1.20 -1.39 -13.32
CA GLU A 113 -0.83 -0.39 -14.33
C GLU A 113 -0.21 0.85 -13.67
N GLN A 114 -0.79 1.33 -12.56
CA GLN A 114 -0.19 2.42 -11.78
C GLN A 114 1.17 2.04 -11.20
N ALA A 115 1.32 0.82 -10.69
CA ALA A 115 2.59 0.31 -10.18
C ALA A 115 3.68 0.27 -11.27
N GLU A 116 3.32 -0.13 -12.49
CA GLU A 116 4.22 -0.10 -13.64
C GLU A 116 4.58 1.33 -14.06
N ASN A 117 3.59 2.23 -14.12
CA ASN A 117 3.81 3.62 -14.49
C ASN A 117 4.66 4.36 -13.44
N PHE A 118 4.50 4.08 -12.15
CA PHE A 118 5.32 4.67 -11.10
C PHE A 118 6.82 4.39 -11.32
N LYS A 119 7.17 3.17 -11.75
CA LYS A 119 8.57 2.78 -12.03
C LYS A 119 9.12 3.42 -13.31
N LYS A 120 8.28 3.67 -14.32
CA LYS A 120 8.68 4.41 -15.55
C LYS A 120 9.03 5.87 -15.25
N HIS A 121 8.37 6.51 -14.29
CA HIS A 121 8.63 7.90 -13.93
C HIS A 121 9.86 8.07 -13.01
N GLN A 122 10.21 7.05 -12.22
CA GLN A 122 11.45 7.03 -11.42
C GLN A 122 12.74 7.02 -12.27
N LYS A 123 12.70 6.44 -13.49
CA LYS A 123 13.87 6.38 -14.39
C LYS A 123 14.15 7.66 -15.16
N ARG A 124 13.26 8.66 -15.11
CA ARG A 124 13.38 9.92 -15.87
C ARG A 124 13.76 11.12 -14.99
N GLY A 125 14.55 10.84 -13.96
CA GLY A 125 15.20 11.82 -13.08
C GLY A 125 16.65 11.44 -12.86
N ARG A 126 17.42 11.34 -13.94
CA ARG A 126 18.89 11.34 -13.92
C ARG A 126 19.39 12.41 -14.88
#